data_AF-A0A1V1RE49-F1
#
_entry.id   AF-A0A1V1RE49-F1
#
_cell.length_a   1.000
_cell.length_b   1.000
_cell.length_c   1.000
_cell.angle_alpha   90.00
_cell.angle_beta   90.00
_cell.angle_gamma   90.00
#
_symmetry.space_group_name_H-M   'P 1'
#
loop_
_entity.id
_entity.type
_entity.pdbx_description
1 polymer ?
#
loop_
_entity_poly.entity_id
_entity_poly.type
_entity_poly.pdbx_seq_one_letter_code
_entity_poly.pdbx_strand_id
1 'polypeptide(L)'
;METYLAITAIWGVYLTAVVFFVGMGVRVYQWATTPRSPVPLGMFPKPETKGARVAKMLKDTFLAPHSARIEPAMWIFAMAFHVAALGAFVGHGRLLAEFPVLPELLGEEGMNAFAAWSGSIAGSLMLVGVIYWIARRTFGPYKNLSVPEDYLLLALLLGVVVMGDHMRFIYGGTIHADTYREWFLSLLRLRPQIPEKILASNVGWSLGTHMLFTDLFLMYFPFSKLVHAIGAFSTNLTRSE
;
A
#
# COMPACT_ATOMS: atom_id res chain seq x y z
N MET A 1 13.65 -23.62 4.20
CA MET A 1 13.20 -22.44 3.42
C MET A 1 11.98 -22.76 2.58
N GLU A 2 11.95 -23.87 1.84
CA GLU A 2 10.78 -24.28 1.03
C GLU A 2 9.46 -24.27 1.80
N THR A 3 9.39 -24.96 2.95
CA THR A 3 8.18 -24.99 3.79
C THR A 3 7.74 -23.59 4.22
N TYR A 4 8.69 -22.72 4.54
CA TYR A 4 8.41 -21.34 4.95
C TYR A 4 7.78 -20.54 3.80
N LEU A 5 8.38 -20.60 2.61
CA LEU A 5 7.84 -19.97 1.41
C LEU A 5 6.51 -20.58 0.97
N ALA A 6 6.30 -21.89 1.15
CA ALA A 6 5.01 -22.51 0.88
C ALA A 6 3.92 -21.96 1.81
N ILE A 7 4.23 -21.73 3.08
CA ILE A 7 3.27 -21.15 4.04
C ILE A 7 3.02 -19.68 3.70
N THR A 8 4.04 -18.84 3.53
CA THR A 8 3.86 -17.40 3.43
C THR A 8 3.66 -16.90 2.00
N ALA A 9 4.41 -17.43 1.03
CA ALA A 9 4.40 -16.96 -0.36
C ALA A 9 3.52 -17.82 -1.29
N ILE A 10 2.82 -18.84 -0.78
CA ILE A 10 1.83 -19.61 -1.55
C ILE A 10 0.50 -19.64 -0.81
N TRP A 11 0.41 -20.38 0.29
CA TRP A 11 -0.86 -20.57 1.00
C TRP A 11 -1.35 -19.28 1.67
N GLY A 12 -0.42 -18.50 2.23
CA GLY A 12 -0.67 -17.17 2.78
C GLY A 12 -1.38 -16.27 1.77
N VAL A 13 -0.85 -16.16 0.56
CA VAL A 13 -1.44 -15.36 -0.52
C VAL A 13 -2.89 -15.76 -0.83
N TYR A 14 -3.18 -17.06 -0.95
CA TYR A 14 -4.55 -17.53 -1.22
C TYR A 14 -5.51 -17.23 -0.06
N LEU A 15 -5.08 -17.49 1.18
CA LEU A 15 -5.87 -17.18 2.37
C LEU A 15 -6.14 -15.67 2.47
N THR A 16 -5.09 -14.86 2.28
CA THR A 16 -5.17 -13.40 2.26
C THR A 16 -6.17 -12.92 1.22
N ALA A 17 -6.12 -13.45 -0.01
CA ALA A 17 -7.04 -13.07 -1.06
C ALA A 17 -8.50 -13.30 -0.63
N VAL A 18 -8.82 -14.49 -0.10
CA VAL A 18 -10.17 -14.81 0.39
C VAL A 18 -10.60 -13.84 1.50
N VAL A 19 -9.78 -13.68 2.55
CA VAL A 19 -10.10 -12.83 3.70
C VAL A 19 -10.26 -11.37 3.29
N PHE A 20 -9.35 -10.86 2.47
CA PHE A 20 -9.37 -9.47 2.01
C PHE A 20 -10.61 -9.19 1.15
N PHE A 21 -10.86 -9.98 0.10
CA PHE A 21 -11.98 -9.71 -0.80
C PHE A 21 -13.34 -9.92 -0.14
N VAL A 22 -13.50 -10.98 0.67
CA VAL A 22 -14.74 -11.20 1.42
C VAL A 22 -14.95 -10.09 2.46
N GLY A 23 -13.92 -9.78 3.25
CA GLY A 23 -13.98 -8.72 4.25
C GLY A 23 -14.31 -7.36 3.65
N MET A 24 -13.66 -7.01 2.53
CA MET A 24 -13.95 -5.77 1.80
C MET A 24 -15.36 -5.76 1.20
N GLY A 25 -15.82 -6.88 0.65
CA GLY A 25 -17.18 -7.01 0.13
C GLY A 25 -18.24 -6.77 1.20
N VAL A 26 -18.04 -7.34 2.39
CA VAL A 26 -18.91 -7.10 3.56
C VAL A 26 -18.89 -5.63 3.97
N ARG A 27 -17.73 -4.98 4.01
CA ARG A 27 -17.64 -3.54 4.33
C ARG A 27 -18.37 -2.66 3.32
N VAL A 28 -18.18 -2.92 2.03
CA VAL A 28 -18.86 -2.19 0.97
C VAL A 28 -20.38 -2.40 1.06
N TYR A 29 -20.83 -3.64 1.31
CA TYR A 29 -22.24 -3.93 1.54
C TYR A 29 -22.80 -3.17 2.74
N GLN A 30 -22.08 -3.15 3.87
CA GLN A 30 -22.48 -2.38 5.06
C GLN A 30 -22.60 -0.89 4.74
N TRP A 31 -21.63 -0.29 4.06
CA TRP A 31 -21.69 1.13 3.69
C TRP A 31 -22.83 1.43 2.73
N ALA A 32 -23.08 0.56 1.75
CA ALA A 32 -24.15 0.73 0.77
C ALA A 32 -25.56 0.57 1.37
N THR A 33 -25.69 -0.21 2.45
CA THR A 33 -26.97 -0.47 3.13
C THR A 33 -27.20 0.40 4.37
N THR A 34 -26.19 1.14 4.82
CA THR A 34 -26.31 2.03 5.98
C THR A 34 -27.24 3.21 5.63
N PRO A 35 -28.30 3.46 6.42
CA PRO A 35 -29.18 4.61 6.22
C PRO A 35 -28.41 5.93 6.24
N ARG A 36 -28.84 6.89 5.43
CA ARG A 36 -28.23 8.23 5.42
C ARG A 36 -28.37 8.89 6.79
N SER A 37 -27.33 9.61 7.21
CA SER A 37 -27.36 10.41 8.43
C SER A 37 -28.55 11.37 8.40
N PRO A 38 -29.35 11.46 9.47
CA PRO A 38 -30.42 12.45 9.58
C PRO A 38 -29.87 13.88 9.67
N VAL A 39 -28.60 14.04 10.01
CA VAL A 39 -27.92 15.34 10.12
C VAL A 39 -27.09 15.60 8.86
N PRO A 40 -27.25 16.76 8.20
CA PRO A 40 -26.40 17.14 7.07
C PRO A 40 -24.97 17.38 7.55
N LEU A 41 -24.01 16.71 6.90
CA LEU A 41 -22.58 16.78 7.24
C LEU A 41 -21.78 17.71 6.29
N GLY A 42 -22.49 18.51 5.49
CA GLY A 42 -21.90 19.43 4.52
C GLY A 42 -21.06 20.51 5.19
N MET A 43 -19.86 20.78 4.66
CA MET A 43 -19.00 21.86 5.15
C MET A 43 -19.18 23.14 4.31
N PHE A 44 -19.62 24.21 4.98
CA PHE A 44 -19.81 25.53 4.38
C PHE A 44 -18.48 26.30 4.25
N PRO A 45 -18.35 27.20 3.25
CA PRO A 45 -19.32 27.47 2.18
C PRO A 45 -19.38 26.34 1.15
N LYS A 46 -20.60 26.05 0.67
CA LYS A 46 -20.86 24.99 -0.31
C LYS A 46 -20.59 25.51 -1.73
N PRO A 47 -19.87 24.76 -2.59
CA PRO A 47 -19.70 25.16 -3.98
C PRO A 47 -21.04 25.22 -4.72
N GLU A 48 -21.27 26.31 -5.45
CA GLU A 48 -22.54 26.60 -6.12
C GLU A 48 -22.86 25.57 -7.23
N THR A 49 -21.84 25.17 -7.99
CA THR A 49 -22.00 24.24 -9.13
C THR A 49 -21.64 22.80 -8.77
N LYS A 50 -22.26 21.84 -9.46
CA LYS A 50 -21.91 20.41 -9.33
C LYS A 50 -20.45 20.13 -9.67
N GLY A 51 -19.92 20.78 -10.70
CA GLY A 51 -18.50 20.67 -11.09
C GLY A 51 -17.55 21.15 -10.00
N ALA A 52 -17.86 22.29 -9.37
CA ALA A 52 -17.06 22.81 -8.26
C ALA A 52 -17.10 21.90 -7.02
N ARG A 53 -18.21 21.19 -6.77
CA ARG A 53 -18.28 20.17 -5.69
C ARG A 53 -17.37 18.98 -5.97
N VAL A 54 -17.39 18.45 -7.19
CA VAL A 54 -16.51 17.33 -7.57
C VAL A 54 -15.04 17.77 -7.50
N ALA A 55 -14.71 18.96 -8.00
CA ALA A 55 -13.35 19.50 -7.92
C ALA A 55 -12.88 19.68 -6.46
N LYS A 56 -13.74 20.20 -5.58
CA LYS A 56 -13.46 20.31 -4.13
C LYS A 56 -13.25 18.92 -3.51
N MET A 57 -14.13 17.96 -3.79
CA MET A 57 -14.01 16.58 -3.30
C MET A 57 -12.67 15.95 -3.71
N LEU A 58 -12.28 16.07 -4.97
CA LEU A 58 -10.99 15.55 -5.46
C LEU A 58 -9.81 16.24 -4.77
N LYS A 59 -9.86 17.58 -4.66
CA LYS A 59 -8.85 18.36 -3.96
C LYS A 59 -8.71 17.94 -2.50
N ASP A 60 -9.82 17.77 -1.79
CA ASP A 60 -9.82 17.38 -0.38
C ASP A 60 -9.36 15.93 -0.18
N THR A 61 -9.62 15.05 -1.16
CA THR A 61 -9.19 13.64 -1.13
C THR A 61 -7.71 13.48 -1.42
N PHE A 62 -7.20 14.11 -2.48
CA PHE A 62 -5.83 13.89 -2.95
C PHE A 62 -4.81 14.86 -2.37
N LEU A 63 -5.21 16.10 -2.04
CA LEU A 63 -4.27 17.12 -1.57
C LEU A 63 -4.44 17.44 -0.08
N ALA A 64 -5.57 17.08 0.55
CA ALA A 64 -5.85 17.33 1.96
C ALA A 64 -5.41 18.75 2.43
N PRO A 65 -5.82 19.83 1.75
CA PRO A 65 -5.27 21.18 1.95
C PRO A 65 -5.51 21.73 3.36
N HIS A 66 -6.54 21.24 4.04
CA HIS A 66 -6.82 21.62 5.43
C HIS A 66 -5.73 21.09 6.38
N SER A 67 -5.33 19.82 6.23
CA SER A 67 -4.24 19.23 7.00
C SER A 67 -2.91 19.95 6.74
N ALA A 68 -2.64 20.33 5.48
CA ALA A 68 -1.46 21.11 5.12
C ALA A 68 -1.38 22.46 5.84
N ARG A 69 -2.52 23.09 6.17
CA ARG A 69 -2.57 24.37 6.89
C ARG A 69 -2.39 24.22 8.40
N ILE A 70 -2.91 23.13 8.98
CA ILE A 70 -2.88 22.91 10.44
C ILE A 70 -1.53 22.33 10.87
N GLU A 71 -1.05 21.30 10.19
CA GLU A 71 0.20 20.63 10.54
C GLU A 71 1.01 20.32 9.27
N PRO A 72 1.74 21.32 8.72
CA PRO A 72 2.45 21.18 7.45
C PRO A 72 3.47 20.04 7.45
N ALA A 73 4.21 19.86 8.55
CA ALA A 73 5.22 18.80 8.65
C ALA A 73 4.60 17.41 8.48
N MET A 74 3.53 17.12 9.23
CA MET A 74 2.79 15.86 9.10
C MET A 74 2.23 15.66 7.70
N TRP A 75 1.73 16.73 7.09
CA TRP A 75 1.21 16.66 5.73
C TRP A 75 2.29 16.28 4.71
N ILE A 76 3.51 16.84 4.81
CA ILE A 76 4.62 16.49 3.91
C ILE A 76 4.96 15.00 4.03
N PHE A 77 5.13 14.48 5.26
CA PHE A 77 5.43 13.06 5.46
C PHE A 77 4.27 12.15 5.04
N ALA A 78 3.02 12.57 5.27
CA ALA A 78 1.85 11.85 4.79
C ALA A 78 1.81 11.76 3.26
N MET A 79 2.02 12.88 2.57
CA MET A 79 1.97 12.92 1.11
C MET A 79 3.13 12.13 0.51
N ALA A 80 4.35 12.31 1.05
CA ALA A 80 5.52 11.54 0.65
C ALA A 80 5.28 10.04 0.79
N PHE A 81 4.74 9.59 1.93
CA PHE A 81 4.41 8.19 2.15
C PHE A 81 3.36 7.67 1.15
N HIS A 82 2.25 8.39 0.93
CA HIS A 82 1.18 7.91 0.05
C HIS A 82 1.57 7.91 -1.43
N VAL A 83 2.29 8.94 -1.89
CA VAL A 83 2.79 8.98 -3.27
C VAL A 83 3.81 7.87 -3.49
N ALA A 84 4.71 7.64 -2.53
CA ALA A 84 5.67 6.54 -2.58
C ALA A 84 4.98 5.17 -2.53
N ALA A 85 3.99 4.98 -1.66
CA ALA A 85 3.20 3.75 -1.57
C ALA A 85 2.44 3.47 -2.86
N LEU A 86 1.84 4.50 -3.48
CA LEU A 86 1.20 4.37 -4.78
C LEU A 86 2.21 4.01 -5.87
N GLY A 87 3.37 4.67 -5.89
CA GLY A 87 4.45 4.36 -6.83
C GLY A 87 4.95 2.93 -6.67
N ALA A 88 5.15 2.46 -5.44
CA ALA A 88 5.51 1.09 -5.15
C ALA A 88 4.41 0.12 -5.61
N PHE A 89 3.14 0.40 -5.32
CA PHE A 89 2.00 -0.43 -5.74
C PHE A 89 1.91 -0.55 -7.27
N VAL A 90 2.04 0.56 -8.00
CA VAL A 90 2.10 0.56 -9.47
C VAL A 90 3.33 -0.21 -9.97
N GLY A 91 4.48 -0.07 -9.31
CA GLY A 91 5.69 -0.82 -9.60
C GLY A 91 5.51 -2.34 -9.45
N HIS A 92 4.74 -2.80 -8.47
CA HIS A 92 4.37 -4.22 -8.33
C HIS A 92 3.49 -4.71 -9.48
N GLY A 93 2.83 -3.83 -10.22
CA GLY A 93 2.11 -4.17 -11.45
C GLY A 93 2.99 -4.89 -12.48
N ARG A 94 4.32 -4.69 -12.45
CA ARG A 94 5.26 -5.46 -13.28
C ARG A 94 5.20 -6.97 -13.03
N LEU A 95 4.73 -7.43 -11.88
CA LEU A 95 4.53 -8.85 -11.62
C LEU A 95 3.41 -9.47 -12.45
N LEU A 96 2.49 -8.65 -12.98
CA LEU A 96 1.41 -9.09 -13.86
C LEU A 96 1.81 -9.01 -15.33
N ALA A 97 2.32 -7.85 -15.76
CA ALA A 97 2.75 -7.59 -17.13
C ALA A 97 3.83 -6.50 -17.14
N GLU A 98 4.71 -6.50 -18.13
CA GLU A 98 5.60 -5.34 -18.33
C GLU A 98 4.77 -4.08 -18.67
N PHE A 99 5.35 -2.91 -18.39
CA PHE A 99 4.75 -1.65 -18.81
C PHE A 99 4.70 -1.57 -20.34
N PRO A 100 3.62 -1.05 -20.94
CA PRO A 100 3.42 -1.14 -22.38
C PRO A 100 4.37 -0.26 -23.22
N VAL A 101 4.80 0.88 -22.68
CA VAL A 101 5.56 1.90 -23.46
C VAL A 101 7.01 2.05 -22.97
N LEU A 102 7.25 1.82 -21.67
CA LEU A 102 8.55 2.08 -21.05
C LEU A 102 9.69 1.16 -21.55
N PRO A 103 9.48 -0.16 -21.76
CA PRO A 103 10.52 -1.05 -22.29
C PRO A 103 10.95 -0.69 -23.71
N GLU A 104 10.02 -0.26 -24.56
CA GLU A 104 10.34 0.18 -25.94
C GLU A 104 11.17 1.47 -25.95
N LEU A 105 10.90 2.39 -25.01
CA LEU A 105 11.62 3.66 -24.90
C LEU A 105 12.99 3.54 -24.22
N LEU A 106 13.10 2.69 -23.19
CA LEU A 106 14.27 2.63 -22.32
C LEU A 106 15.18 1.42 -22.60
N GLY A 107 14.71 0.43 -23.37
CA GLY A 107 15.34 -0.89 -23.46
C GLY A 107 15.28 -1.66 -22.13
N GLU A 108 15.75 -2.90 -22.14
CA GLU A 108 15.74 -3.77 -20.95
C GLU A 108 16.62 -3.22 -19.81
N GLU A 109 17.84 -2.77 -20.13
CA GLU A 109 18.76 -2.20 -19.15
C GLU A 109 18.21 -0.89 -18.55
N GLY A 110 17.66 0.01 -19.37
CA GLY A 110 17.07 1.26 -18.91
C GLY A 110 15.81 1.02 -18.08
N MET A 111 14.98 0.03 -18.44
CA MET A 111 13.82 -0.36 -17.64
C MET A 111 14.23 -0.94 -16.28
N ASN A 112 15.28 -1.75 -16.24
CA ASN A 112 15.83 -2.28 -14.99
C ASN A 112 16.41 -1.19 -14.10
N ALA A 113 17.16 -0.24 -14.68
CA ALA A 113 17.67 0.93 -13.96
C ALA A 113 16.53 1.82 -13.46
N PHE A 114 15.55 2.16 -14.30
CA PHE A 114 14.39 2.95 -13.91
C PHE A 114 13.63 2.30 -12.76
N ALA A 115 13.38 1.00 -12.85
CA ALA A 115 12.74 0.26 -11.77
C ALA A 115 13.60 0.31 -10.50
N ALA A 116 14.90 0.04 -10.59
CA ALA A 116 15.83 0.10 -9.46
C ALA A 116 15.71 1.44 -8.74
N TRP A 117 15.88 2.55 -9.45
CA TRP A 117 15.79 3.91 -8.91
C TRP A 117 14.42 4.23 -8.32
N SER A 118 13.34 4.05 -9.10
CA SER A 118 11.98 4.39 -8.67
C SER A 118 11.56 3.60 -7.44
N GLY A 119 11.84 2.29 -7.41
CA GLY A 119 11.53 1.44 -6.26
C GLY A 119 12.38 1.77 -5.03
N SER A 120 13.66 2.08 -5.21
CA SER A 120 14.54 2.50 -4.11
C SER A 120 14.10 3.82 -3.47
N ILE A 121 13.71 4.80 -4.30
CA ILE A 121 13.18 6.09 -3.83
C ILE A 121 11.85 5.87 -3.09
N ALA A 122 10.93 5.11 -3.68
CA ALA A 122 9.64 4.82 -3.07
C ALA A 122 9.80 4.11 -1.72
N GLY A 123 10.60 3.05 -1.67
CA GLY A 123 10.91 2.30 -0.46
C GLY A 123 11.50 3.17 0.65
N SER A 124 12.51 3.98 0.31
CA SER A 124 13.16 4.90 1.25
C SER A 124 12.20 5.95 1.81
N LEU A 125 11.36 6.56 0.95
CA LEU A 125 10.35 7.53 1.38
C LEU A 125 9.29 6.88 2.27
N MET A 126 8.87 5.66 1.95
CA MET A 126 7.94 4.91 2.78
C MET A 126 8.57 4.59 4.15
N LEU A 127 9.82 4.14 4.19
CA LEU A 127 10.53 3.81 5.43
C LEU A 127 10.66 5.03 6.34
N VAL A 128 11.12 6.15 5.79
CA VAL A 128 11.19 7.44 6.52
C VAL A 128 9.81 7.85 7.02
N GLY A 129 8.77 7.71 6.20
CA GLY A 129 7.39 7.98 6.58
C GLY A 129 6.94 7.13 7.77
N VAL A 130 7.14 5.81 7.73
CA VAL A 130 6.76 4.89 8.82
C VAL A 130 7.51 5.22 10.10
N ILE A 131 8.83 5.45 10.02
CA ILE A 131 9.65 5.84 11.18
C ILE A 131 9.14 7.16 11.77
N TYR A 132 8.83 8.15 10.93
CA TYR A 132 8.23 9.41 11.37
C TYR A 132 6.92 9.19 12.12
N TRP A 133 6.02 8.33 11.62
CA TRP A 133 4.75 8.05 12.28
C TRP A 133 4.91 7.32 13.62
N ILE A 134 5.81 6.35 13.69
CA ILE A 134 6.15 5.67 14.94
C ILE A 134 6.70 6.68 15.95
N ALA A 135 7.67 7.50 15.56
CA ALA A 135 8.26 8.51 16.44
C ALA A 135 7.23 9.54 16.92
N ARG A 136 6.40 10.06 16.01
CA ARG A 136 5.35 11.03 16.32
C ARG A 136 4.31 10.48 17.29
N ARG A 137 3.97 9.19 17.20
CA ARG A 137 3.01 8.54 18.11
C ARG A 137 3.64 8.17 19.44
N THR A 138 4.90 7.75 19.47
CA THR A 138 5.57 7.32 20.70
C THR A 138 6.05 8.50 21.55
N PHE A 139 6.58 9.54 20.91
CA PHE A 139 7.29 10.65 21.58
C PHE A 139 6.62 12.01 21.37
N GLY A 140 5.70 12.14 20.41
CA GLY A 140 5.01 13.38 20.13
C GLY A 140 3.84 13.67 21.08
N PRO A 141 3.23 14.88 20.99
CA PRO A 141 2.14 15.30 21.88
C PRO A 141 0.86 14.46 21.70
N TYR A 142 0.79 13.65 20.65
CA TYR A 142 -0.33 12.80 20.29
C TYR A 142 -0.24 11.37 20.83
N LYS A 143 0.75 11.07 21.68
CA LYS A 143 0.91 9.77 22.33
C LYS A 143 -0.35 9.32 23.06
N ASN A 144 -1.00 10.24 23.76
CA ASN A 144 -2.21 9.97 24.54
C ASN A 144 -3.44 9.68 23.68
N LEU A 145 -3.41 9.99 22.38
CA LEU A 145 -4.49 9.67 21.42
C LEU A 145 -4.24 8.35 20.68
N SER A 146 -3.05 7.76 20.81
CA SER A 146 -2.67 6.56 20.07
C SER A 146 -3.17 5.31 20.77
N VAL A 147 -3.78 4.39 20.03
CA VAL A 147 -4.26 3.09 20.52
C VAL A 147 -3.36 1.95 20.01
N PRO A 148 -3.34 0.76 20.64
CA PRO A 148 -2.49 -0.35 20.22
C PRO A 148 -2.62 -0.73 18.74
N GLU A 149 -3.84 -0.65 18.18
CA GLU A 149 -4.10 -0.86 16.75
C GLU A 149 -3.24 0.04 15.85
N ASP A 150 -2.99 1.29 16.25
CA ASP A 150 -2.20 2.23 15.44
C ASP A 150 -0.74 1.78 15.33
N TYR A 151 -0.19 1.19 16.39
CA TYR A 151 1.16 0.65 16.41
C TYR A 151 1.26 -0.69 15.68
N LEU A 152 0.24 -1.54 15.80
CA LEU A 152 0.18 -2.80 15.04
C LEU A 152 0.24 -2.51 13.53
N LEU A 153 -0.57 -1.55 13.06
CA LEU A 153 -0.57 -1.16 11.65
C LEU A 153 0.80 -0.66 11.17
N LEU A 154 1.45 0.20 11.97
CA LEU A 154 2.78 0.72 11.65
C LEU A 154 3.86 -0.36 11.71
N ALA A 155 3.75 -1.33 12.62
CA ALA A 155 4.66 -2.46 12.69
C ALA A 155 4.53 -3.38 11.47
N LEU A 156 3.31 -3.65 11.02
CA LEU A 156 3.05 -4.41 9.79
C LEU A 156 3.64 -3.69 8.57
N LEU A 157 3.36 -2.40 8.41
CA LEU A 157 3.92 -1.59 7.33
C LEU A 157 5.45 -1.50 7.39
N LEU A 158 6.04 -1.37 8.58
CA LEU A 158 7.49 -1.37 8.75
C LEU A 158 8.08 -2.70 8.27
N GLY A 159 7.48 -3.84 8.64
CA GLY A 159 7.91 -5.16 8.17
C GLY A 159 7.80 -5.31 6.65
N VAL A 160 6.70 -4.86 6.04
CA VAL A 160 6.54 -4.84 4.57
C VAL A 160 7.66 -4.04 3.92
N VAL A 161 7.86 -2.79 4.35
CA VAL A 161 8.81 -1.87 3.73
C VAL A 161 10.25 -2.33 3.94
N VAL A 162 10.64 -2.67 5.17
CA VAL A 162 12.01 -3.11 5.48
C VAL A 162 12.37 -4.35 4.67
N MET A 163 11.46 -5.34 4.55
CA MET A 163 11.77 -6.54 3.79
C MET A 163 11.74 -6.31 2.28
N GLY A 164 10.89 -5.41 1.78
CA GLY A 164 10.90 -4.99 0.37
C GLY A 164 12.19 -4.24 0.00
N ASP A 165 12.62 -3.33 0.87
CA ASP A 165 13.89 -2.60 0.74
C ASP A 165 15.08 -3.55 0.85
N HIS A 166 15.03 -4.53 1.73
CA HIS A 166 16.07 -5.55 1.83
C HIS A 166 16.20 -6.33 0.51
N MET A 167 15.08 -6.74 -0.10
CA MET A 167 15.09 -7.38 -1.42
C MET A 167 15.66 -6.45 -2.51
N ARG A 168 15.30 -5.16 -2.50
CA ARG A 168 15.75 -4.18 -3.49
C ARG A 168 17.24 -3.84 -3.35
N PHE A 169 17.69 -3.48 -2.15
CA PHE A 169 19.04 -2.96 -1.92
C PHE A 169 20.09 -4.05 -1.81
N ILE A 170 19.74 -5.23 -1.29
CA ILE A 170 20.71 -6.33 -1.10
C ILE A 170 20.70 -7.29 -2.28
N TYR A 171 19.53 -7.63 -2.81
CA TYR A 171 19.38 -8.65 -3.85
C TYR A 171 18.95 -8.10 -5.22
N GLY A 172 18.67 -6.80 -5.34
CA GLY A 172 18.18 -6.21 -6.60
C GLY A 172 19.18 -6.23 -7.75
N GLY A 173 20.47 -6.45 -7.45
CA GLY A 173 21.52 -6.64 -8.46
C GLY A 173 21.66 -8.08 -8.97
N THR A 174 21.00 -9.06 -8.33
CA THR A 174 21.11 -10.49 -8.69
C THR A 174 19.78 -11.12 -9.06
N ILE A 175 18.69 -10.67 -8.43
CA ILE A 175 17.32 -11.16 -8.67
C ILE A 175 16.49 -10.00 -9.19
N HIS A 176 16.00 -10.14 -10.42
CA HIS A 176 15.21 -9.12 -11.08
C HIS A 176 13.72 -9.46 -11.09
N ALA A 177 12.92 -8.53 -11.63
CA ALA A 177 11.46 -8.60 -11.61
C ALA A 177 10.89 -9.81 -12.37
N ASP A 178 11.62 -10.32 -13.35
CA ASP A 178 11.29 -11.53 -14.13
C ASP A 178 11.11 -12.75 -13.23
N THR A 179 12.03 -12.96 -12.30
CA THR A 179 12.03 -14.12 -11.39
C THR A 179 10.84 -14.05 -10.44
N TYR A 180 10.53 -12.87 -9.89
CA TYR A 180 9.34 -12.70 -9.06
C TYR A 180 8.04 -12.79 -9.85
N ARG A 181 8.04 -12.36 -11.12
CA ARG A 181 6.90 -12.50 -12.03
C ARG A 181 6.59 -13.98 -12.28
N GLU A 182 7.58 -14.81 -12.54
CA GLU A 182 7.39 -16.26 -12.72
C GLU A 182 6.68 -16.89 -11.51
N TRP A 183 7.15 -16.60 -10.31
CA TRP A 183 6.50 -17.02 -9.07
C TRP A 183 5.05 -16.52 -8.99
N PHE A 184 4.82 -15.22 -9.14
CA PHE A 184 3.49 -14.63 -8.95
C PHE A 184 2.48 -15.15 -9.99
N LEU A 185 2.88 -15.24 -11.26
CA LEU A 185 2.03 -15.81 -12.32
C LEU A 185 1.73 -17.30 -12.10
N SER A 186 2.62 -18.06 -11.46
CA SER A 186 2.37 -19.46 -11.10
C SER A 186 1.18 -19.59 -10.13
N LEU A 187 1.06 -18.64 -9.18
CA LEU A 187 -0.06 -18.57 -8.23
C LEU A 187 -1.37 -18.28 -8.97
N LEU A 188 -1.37 -17.31 -9.89
CA LEU A 188 -2.57 -16.97 -10.66
C LEU A 188 -3.07 -18.13 -11.54
N ARG A 189 -2.15 -18.98 -12.02
CA ARG A 189 -2.48 -20.19 -12.79
C ARG A 189 -2.87 -21.38 -11.90
N LEU A 190 -2.94 -21.20 -10.59
CA LEU A 190 -3.21 -22.26 -9.60
C LEU A 190 -2.23 -23.44 -9.72
N ARG A 191 -1.00 -23.17 -10.14
CA ARG A 191 0.11 -24.12 -10.24
C ARG A 191 1.31 -23.53 -9.51
N PRO A 192 1.23 -23.41 -8.18
CA PRO A 192 2.21 -22.65 -7.41
C PRO A 192 3.60 -23.28 -7.55
N GLN A 193 4.57 -22.46 -7.94
CA GLN A 193 5.97 -22.84 -8.10
C GLN A 193 6.85 -21.74 -7.55
N ILE A 194 7.92 -22.13 -6.86
CA ILE A 194 8.95 -21.21 -6.40
C ILE A 194 10.16 -21.38 -7.32
N PRO A 195 10.55 -20.35 -8.08
CA PRO A 195 11.74 -20.39 -8.93
C PRO A 195 13.00 -20.81 -8.15
N GLU A 196 13.84 -21.62 -8.80
CA GLU A 196 15.07 -22.13 -8.18
C GLU A 196 16.00 -20.99 -7.72
N LYS A 197 16.06 -19.87 -8.47
CA LYS A 197 16.84 -18.68 -8.08
C LYS A 197 16.44 -18.12 -6.70
N ILE A 198 15.16 -18.23 -6.33
CA ILE A 198 14.67 -17.83 -5.01
C ILE A 198 15.00 -18.88 -3.95
N LEU A 199 14.92 -20.17 -4.30
CA LEU A 199 15.24 -21.29 -3.40
C LEU A 199 16.75 -21.46 -3.15
N ALA A 200 17.59 -21.09 -4.09
CA ALA A 200 19.03 -21.22 -4.01
C ALA A 200 19.71 -20.03 -3.32
N SER A 201 18.96 -18.98 -2.98
CA SER A 201 19.50 -17.76 -2.38
C SER A 201 18.73 -17.31 -1.14
N ASN A 202 19.40 -16.56 -0.28
CA ASN A 202 18.79 -16.01 0.95
C ASN A 202 17.67 -15.00 0.68
N VAL A 203 17.46 -14.59 -0.58
CA VAL A 203 16.31 -13.76 -0.97
C VAL A 203 14.98 -14.43 -0.63
N GLY A 204 14.92 -15.77 -0.61
CA GLY A 204 13.72 -16.52 -0.24
C GLY A 204 13.23 -16.21 1.17
N TRP A 205 14.13 -16.04 2.14
CA TRP A 205 13.75 -15.57 3.48
C TRP A 205 13.19 -14.15 3.45
N SER A 206 13.77 -13.28 2.59
CA SER A 206 13.32 -11.90 2.45
C SER A 206 11.93 -11.81 1.84
N LEU A 207 11.71 -12.52 0.72
CA LEU A 207 10.42 -12.64 0.06
C LEU A 207 9.38 -13.25 1.01
N GLY A 208 9.70 -14.37 1.66
CA GLY A 208 8.77 -15.03 2.56
C GLY A 208 8.35 -14.15 3.74
N THR A 209 9.28 -13.34 4.27
CA THR A 209 8.97 -12.41 5.37
C THR A 209 8.20 -11.19 4.88
N HIS A 210 8.57 -10.65 3.72
CA HIS A 210 7.80 -9.59 3.06
C HIS A 210 6.35 -10.02 2.81
N MET A 211 6.16 -11.24 2.30
CA MET A 211 4.83 -11.82 2.07
C MET A 211 4.08 -12.06 3.37
N LEU A 212 4.74 -12.57 4.43
CA LEU A 212 4.10 -12.71 5.75
C LEU A 212 3.53 -11.37 6.26
N PHE A 213 4.31 -10.29 6.22
CA PHE A 213 3.83 -8.97 6.65
C PHE A 213 2.75 -8.42 5.72
N THR A 214 2.89 -8.62 4.42
CA THR A 214 1.91 -8.17 3.41
C THR A 214 0.59 -8.90 3.57
N ASP A 215 0.63 -10.21 3.80
CA ASP A 215 -0.53 -11.06 4.04
C ASP A 215 -1.27 -10.63 5.30
N LEU A 216 -0.55 -10.47 6.42
CA LEU A 216 -1.13 -9.98 7.66
C LEU A 216 -1.71 -8.57 7.51
N PHE A 217 -1.01 -7.68 6.81
CA PHE A 217 -1.47 -6.33 6.51
C PHE A 217 -2.78 -6.33 5.72
N LEU A 218 -2.86 -7.12 4.64
CA LEU A 218 -4.04 -7.21 3.78
C LEU A 218 -5.20 -7.93 4.50
N MET A 219 -4.95 -9.00 5.24
CA MET A 219 -5.98 -9.65 6.06
C MET A 219 -6.55 -8.70 7.12
N TYR A 220 -5.71 -7.83 7.70
CA TYR A 220 -6.14 -6.83 8.68
C TYR A 220 -6.89 -5.65 8.06
N PHE A 221 -6.59 -5.33 6.79
CA PHE A 221 -7.12 -4.17 6.07
C PHE A 221 -8.63 -3.95 6.23
N PRO A 222 -9.53 -4.90 5.88
CA PRO A 222 -10.98 -4.69 5.94
C PRO A 222 -11.52 -4.49 7.36
N PHE A 223 -10.75 -4.84 8.38
CA PHE A 223 -11.14 -4.73 9.78
C PHE A 223 -10.56 -3.52 10.50
N SER A 224 -9.75 -2.72 9.80
CA SER A 224 -8.94 -1.65 10.38
C SER A 224 -9.34 -0.27 9.87
N LYS A 225 -8.67 0.76 10.40
CA LYS A 225 -8.75 2.14 9.92
C LYS A 225 -8.31 2.31 8.45
N LEU A 226 -7.63 1.33 7.83
CA LEU A 226 -7.16 1.40 6.44
C LEU A 226 -8.28 1.50 5.40
N VAL A 227 -9.49 1.09 5.76
CA VAL A 227 -10.68 1.22 4.90
C VAL A 227 -10.94 2.66 4.43
N HIS A 228 -10.37 3.66 5.11
CA HIS A 228 -10.38 5.06 4.68
C HIS A 228 -9.83 5.25 3.25
N ALA A 229 -8.86 4.44 2.81
CA ALA A 229 -8.29 4.54 1.46
C ALA A 229 -9.36 4.40 0.36
N ILE A 230 -10.43 3.64 0.66
CA ILE A 230 -11.58 3.45 -0.23
C ILE A 230 -12.73 4.41 0.16
N GLY A 231 -12.99 4.55 1.45
CA GLY A 231 -14.09 5.37 1.98
C GLY A 231 -13.91 6.89 1.89
N ALA A 232 -12.71 7.38 1.57
CA ALA A 232 -12.40 8.82 1.50
C ALA A 232 -13.26 9.55 0.46
N PHE A 233 -13.49 8.97 -0.71
CA PHE A 233 -14.32 9.56 -1.75
C PHE A 233 -15.76 9.77 -1.28
N SER A 234 -16.37 8.71 -0.73
CA SER A 234 -17.73 8.75 -0.18
C SER A 234 -17.85 9.78 0.94
N THR A 235 -16.87 9.83 1.84
CA THR A 235 -16.83 10.79 2.95
C THR A 235 -16.72 12.24 2.44
N ASN A 236 -15.81 12.51 1.50
CA ASN A 236 -15.63 13.86 0.97
C ASN A 236 -16.77 14.30 0.05
N LEU A 237 -17.46 13.35 -0.59
CA LEU A 237 -18.68 13.62 -1.34
C LEU A 237 -19.78 14.13 -0.39
N THR A 238 -20.03 13.43 0.72
CA THR A 238 -21.04 13.86 1.73
C THR A 238 -20.72 15.20 2.39
N ARG A 239 -19.44 15.59 2.48
CA ARG A 239 -19.01 16.91 2.99
C ARG A 239 -19.12 18.04 1.95
N SER A 240 -19.18 17.68 0.68
CA SER A 240 -19.29 18.61 -0.45
C SER A 240 -20.74 18.81 -0.91
N GLU A 241 -21.63 17.87 -0.56
CA GLU A 241 -23.09 17.99 -0.62
C GLU A 241 -23.64 18.95 0.45
#